data_AF-A0A154QFY6-F1
#
_entry.id   AF-A0A154QFY6-F1
#
_cell.length_a   1.000
_cell.length_b   1.000
_cell.length_c   1.000
_cell.angle_alpha   90.00
_cell.angle_beta   90.00
_cell.angle_gamma   90.00
#
_symmetry.space_group_name_H-M   'P 1'
#
loop_
_entity.id
_entity.type
_entity.pdbx_description
1 polymer ?
#
loop_
_entity_poly.entity_id
_entity_poly.type
_entity_poly.pdbx_seq_one_letter_code
_entity_poly.pdbx_strand_id
1 'polypeptide(L)'
;MKITGSVTAIGGDGGGLAGTGAGGRGAGGSGGAIRLLASNVTGNGTLYAVGGCINSGGNRRQYCGSDGSYNQYGGSIGRIRIEGDAISYAGTNSPTYVRGDVGPVFIAGAPTLRIASVAGHAVPAVPTGSNDVTLPATTTDPVSITFETTNVPVGNTVQLRVVPAYGTTSEAISPAITGSTAAGTAAVSIVLPQGPSTLQATTTYTVIVASIEDRKLIEKLSRLAQNGRVEKVEVTVALQGGARARLITDSGKAFEMPYEALSAVGFRG
;
A
#
# COMPACT_ATOMS: atom_id res chain seq x y z
N MET A 1 2.43 -16.73 -1.14
CA MET A 1 3.60 -17.30 -1.84
C MET A 1 4.26 -18.33 -0.93
N LYS A 2 4.52 -19.55 -1.44
CA LYS A 2 5.20 -20.61 -0.70
C LYS A 2 6.49 -20.99 -1.43
N ILE A 3 7.63 -20.86 -0.75
CA ILE A 3 8.97 -21.10 -1.33
C ILE A 3 9.46 -22.46 -0.81
N THR A 4 9.48 -23.46 -1.68
CA THR A 4 10.01 -24.80 -1.37
C THR A 4 11.25 -25.14 -2.19
N GLY A 5 11.43 -24.49 -3.34
CA GLY A 5 12.60 -24.62 -4.21
C GLY A 5 13.71 -23.63 -3.88
N SER A 6 14.65 -23.47 -4.80
CA SER A 6 15.77 -22.53 -4.66
C SER A 6 15.62 -21.32 -5.59
N VAL A 7 15.85 -20.13 -5.07
CA VAL A 7 16.04 -18.89 -5.84
C VAL A 7 17.49 -18.48 -5.67
N THR A 8 18.23 -18.42 -6.76
CA THR A 8 19.67 -18.10 -6.72
C THR A 8 19.98 -16.93 -7.65
N ALA A 9 20.77 -15.99 -7.13
CA ALA A 9 21.36 -14.85 -7.79
C ALA A 9 22.85 -14.83 -7.44
N ILE A 10 23.52 -15.95 -7.68
CA ILE A 10 24.91 -16.19 -7.29
C ILE A 10 25.84 -15.60 -8.37
N GLY A 11 26.87 -14.87 -7.94
CA GLY A 11 27.90 -14.36 -8.83
C GLY A 11 28.75 -15.48 -9.44
N GLY A 12 29.22 -15.28 -10.68
CA GLY A 12 30.07 -16.26 -11.37
C GLY A 12 31.45 -16.41 -10.73
N ASP A 13 31.99 -17.63 -10.70
CA ASP A 13 33.33 -17.87 -10.17
C ASP A 13 34.42 -17.33 -11.11
N GLY A 14 35.48 -16.80 -10.53
CA GLY A 14 36.65 -16.30 -11.26
C GLY A 14 37.48 -17.41 -11.90
N GLY A 15 38.13 -17.11 -13.01
CA GLY A 15 39.06 -18.02 -13.68
C GLY A 15 40.22 -18.42 -12.77
N GLY A 16 40.49 -19.73 -12.67
CA GLY A 16 41.62 -20.25 -11.89
C GLY A 16 42.92 -20.26 -12.68
N LEU A 17 44.05 -20.31 -11.95
CA LEU A 17 45.37 -20.52 -12.55
C LEU A 17 45.78 -21.99 -12.49
N ALA A 18 46.36 -22.48 -13.59
CA ALA A 18 47.04 -23.76 -13.65
C ALA A 18 48.41 -23.57 -14.31
N GLY A 19 49.48 -24.03 -13.64
CA GLY A 19 50.86 -23.99 -14.13
C GLY A 19 51.73 -22.86 -13.58
N THR A 20 53.05 -23.03 -13.68
CA THR A 20 54.06 -22.03 -13.34
C THR A 20 54.12 -20.96 -14.43
N GLY A 21 54.09 -19.67 -14.04
CA GLY A 21 54.15 -18.54 -14.99
C GLY A 21 52.81 -18.14 -15.63
N ALA A 22 51.69 -18.73 -15.20
CA ALA A 22 50.36 -18.24 -15.56
C ALA A 22 50.12 -16.84 -14.96
N GLY A 23 49.42 -15.96 -15.69
CA GLY A 23 49.16 -14.56 -15.30
C GLY A 23 48.29 -14.39 -14.03
N GLY A 24 47.67 -13.23 -13.85
CA GLY A 24 46.80 -12.96 -12.68
C GLY A 24 45.51 -13.80 -12.65
N ARG A 25 44.95 -14.01 -11.44
CA ARG A 25 43.64 -14.67 -11.23
C ARG A 25 42.50 -13.72 -11.57
N GLY A 26 41.44 -14.23 -12.19
CA GLY A 26 40.18 -13.50 -12.32
C GLY A 26 39.44 -13.44 -10.98
N ALA A 27 38.86 -12.29 -10.64
CA ALA A 27 38.01 -12.14 -9.46
C ALA A 27 36.63 -12.81 -9.66
N GLY A 28 35.96 -13.14 -8.56
CA GLY A 28 34.57 -13.62 -8.59
C GLY A 28 33.60 -12.48 -8.91
N GLY A 29 32.52 -12.79 -9.63
CA GLY A 29 31.42 -11.86 -9.91
C GLY A 29 30.58 -11.58 -8.66
N SER A 30 29.98 -10.39 -8.55
CA SER A 30 29.15 -10.03 -7.39
C SER A 30 27.82 -10.79 -7.36
N GLY A 31 27.27 -11.00 -6.16
CA GLY A 31 25.92 -11.54 -5.98
C GLY A 31 24.85 -10.55 -6.43
N GLY A 32 23.73 -11.05 -6.93
CA GLY A 32 22.60 -10.25 -7.41
C GLY A 32 21.63 -9.83 -6.30
N ALA A 33 20.44 -9.39 -6.68
CA ALA A 33 19.38 -9.04 -5.74
C ALA A 33 18.20 -9.99 -5.85
N ILE A 34 17.68 -10.45 -4.72
CA ILE A 34 16.42 -11.19 -4.63
C ILE A 34 15.41 -10.29 -3.89
N ARG A 35 14.29 -9.97 -4.55
CA ARG A 35 13.14 -9.28 -3.94
C ARG A 35 11.90 -10.13 -4.13
N LEU A 36 11.25 -10.50 -3.03
CA LEU A 36 10.01 -11.28 -3.02
C LEU A 36 8.91 -10.44 -2.37
N LEU A 37 7.73 -10.40 -3.00
CA LEU A 37 6.57 -9.63 -2.54
C LEU A 37 5.31 -10.50 -2.59
N ALA A 38 4.66 -10.71 -1.44
CA ALA A 38 3.34 -11.33 -1.35
C ALA A 38 2.68 -11.05 0.02
N SER A 39 1.35 -11.02 0.10
CA SER A 39 0.63 -10.84 1.38
C SER A 39 1.01 -11.87 2.44
N ASN A 40 1.25 -13.11 2.03
CA ASN A 40 1.78 -14.15 2.92
C ASN A 40 2.98 -14.84 2.26
N VAL A 41 4.13 -14.85 2.93
CA VAL A 41 5.36 -15.53 2.49
C VAL A 41 5.71 -16.65 3.47
N THR A 42 5.63 -17.88 3.00
CA THR A 42 5.94 -19.09 3.79
C THR A 42 6.93 -19.99 3.07
N GLY A 43 7.42 -21.01 3.77
CA GLY A 43 8.19 -22.10 3.19
C GLY A 43 9.61 -22.20 3.74
N ASN A 44 10.31 -23.22 3.27
CA ASN A 44 11.60 -23.68 3.77
C ASN A 44 12.66 -23.84 2.66
N GLY A 45 12.37 -23.33 1.45
CA GLY A 45 13.30 -23.35 0.33
C GLY A 45 14.51 -22.43 0.51
N THR A 46 15.39 -22.35 -0.48
CA THR A 46 16.69 -21.66 -0.36
C THR A 46 16.74 -20.35 -1.13
N LEU A 47 17.24 -19.28 -0.52
CA LEU A 47 17.49 -17.98 -1.18
C LEU A 47 18.98 -17.63 -1.12
N TYR A 48 19.67 -17.64 -2.26
CA TYR A 48 21.10 -17.31 -2.32
C TYR A 48 21.41 -16.15 -3.25
N ALA A 49 21.96 -15.08 -2.67
CA ALA A 49 22.49 -13.93 -3.39
C ALA A 49 23.94 -13.68 -2.96
N VAL A 50 24.78 -14.71 -3.00
CA VAL A 50 26.21 -14.62 -2.64
C VAL A 50 27.06 -14.26 -3.86
N GLY A 51 28.24 -13.68 -3.62
CA GLY A 51 29.24 -13.50 -4.66
C GLY A 51 29.84 -14.82 -5.17
N GLY A 52 30.50 -14.74 -6.31
CA GLY A 52 31.31 -15.79 -6.88
C GLY A 52 32.65 -15.90 -6.17
N CYS A 53 33.26 -17.08 -6.28
CA CYS A 53 34.51 -17.40 -5.61
C CYS A 53 35.66 -17.52 -6.62
N ILE A 54 36.89 -17.54 -6.13
CA ILE A 54 38.06 -17.81 -6.96
C ILE A 54 38.35 -19.31 -6.98
N ASN A 55 38.73 -19.80 -8.15
CA ASN A 55 39.23 -21.15 -8.34
C ASN A 55 40.76 -21.20 -8.20
N SER A 56 41.30 -22.19 -7.50
CA SER A 56 42.71 -22.23 -7.14
C SER A 56 43.22 -23.66 -7.00
N GLY A 57 44.41 -23.93 -7.54
CA GLY A 57 45.01 -25.26 -7.50
C GLY A 57 44.14 -26.34 -8.14
N GLY A 58 43.37 -26.01 -9.19
CA GLY A 58 42.41 -26.91 -9.83
C GLY A 58 41.08 -27.10 -9.09
N ASN A 59 40.93 -26.54 -7.88
CA ASN A 59 39.72 -26.66 -7.08
C ASN A 59 38.77 -25.47 -7.28
N ARG A 60 37.47 -25.78 -7.35
CA ARG A 60 36.43 -24.76 -7.48
C ARG A 60 36.09 -24.11 -6.15
N ARG A 61 35.77 -22.82 -6.19
CA ARG A 61 35.25 -22.03 -5.05
C ARG A 61 36.10 -22.08 -3.78
N GLN A 62 37.43 -22.01 -3.92
CA GLN A 62 38.34 -22.08 -2.78
C GLN A 62 38.31 -20.81 -1.92
N TYR A 63 38.17 -19.64 -2.55
CA TYR A 63 38.17 -18.37 -1.82
C TYR A 63 36.99 -17.50 -2.23
N CYS A 64 36.06 -17.29 -1.31
CA CYS A 64 34.81 -16.55 -1.53
C CYS A 64 34.77 -15.21 -0.78
N GLY A 65 35.82 -14.90 0.00
CA GLY A 65 35.93 -13.63 0.71
C GLY A 65 36.10 -12.47 -0.26
N SER A 66 35.51 -11.33 0.06
CA SER A 66 35.53 -10.09 -0.75
C SER A 66 36.16 -8.92 0.02
N ASP A 67 36.91 -9.21 1.08
CA ASP A 67 37.52 -8.21 1.97
C ASP A 67 38.82 -7.59 1.41
N GLY A 68 39.32 -8.09 0.27
CA GLY A 68 40.55 -7.61 -0.37
C GLY A 68 41.84 -8.14 0.26
N SER A 69 41.78 -9.07 1.22
CA SER A 69 42.93 -9.75 1.81
C SER A 69 43.64 -10.66 0.79
N TYR A 70 44.88 -11.06 1.06
CA TYR A 70 45.64 -11.99 0.20
C TYR A 70 44.84 -13.31 0.03
N ASN A 71 44.42 -13.58 -1.21
CA ASN A 71 43.51 -14.66 -1.65
C ASN A 71 42.00 -14.42 -1.52
N GLN A 72 41.52 -13.24 -1.11
CA GLN A 72 40.10 -12.93 -0.94
C GLN A 72 39.57 -11.90 -1.96
N TYR A 73 39.59 -12.27 -3.24
CA TYR A 73 39.02 -11.49 -4.36
C TYR A 73 37.73 -12.13 -4.91
N GLY A 74 36.95 -12.74 -4.03
CA GLY A 74 35.58 -13.15 -4.33
C GLY A 74 34.69 -11.94 -4.60
N GLY A 75 33.56 -12.16 -5.26
CA GLY A 75 32.58 -11.11 -5.49
C GLY A 75 31.88 -10.71 -4.20
N SER A 76 31.42 -9.46 -4.13
CA SER A 76 30.65 -9.00 -2.97
C SER A 76 29.32 -9.76 -2.86
N ILE A 77 28.81 -9.89 -1.62
CA ILE A 77 27.45 -10.39 -1.40
C ILE A 77 26.42 -9.45 -2.03
N GLY A 78 25.31 -10.05 -2.45
CA GLY A 78 24.13 -9.38 -2.96
C GLY A 78 23.18 -8.93 -1.85
N ARG A 79 21.89 -8.84 -2.15
CA ARG A 79 20.86 -8.51 -1.15
C ARG A 79 19.61 -9.36 -1.32
N ILE A 80 18.99 -9.71 -0.19
CA ILE A 80 17.71 -10.43 -0.18
C ILE A 80 16.72 -9.59 0.62
N ARG A 81 15.55 -9.32 0.02
CA ARG A 81 14.43 -8.64 0.68
C ARG A 81 13.15 -9.45 0.51
N ILE A 82 12.43 -9.63 1.61
CA ILE A 82 11.10 -10.25 1.61
C ILE A 82 10.11 -9.21 2.15
N GLU A 83 9.07 -8.93 1.37
CA GLU A 83 7.99 -7.99 1.69
C GLU A 83 6.65 -8.76 1.76
N GLY A 84 5.91 -8.58 2.85
CA GLY A 84 4.63 -9.26 3.07
C GLY A 84 3.96 -8.96 4.41
N ASP A 85 2.63 -9.05 4.43
CA ASP A 85 1.80 -8.80 5.63
C ASP A 85 2.11 -9.85 6.72
N ALA A 86 2.21 -11.12 6.32
CA ALA A 86 2.62 -12.24 7.16
C ALA A 86 3.84 -12.96 6.55
N ILE A 87 5.00 -12.87 7.21
CA ILE A 87 6.22 -13.57 6.78
C ILE A 87 6.56 -14.63 7.84
N SER A 88 6.41 -15.90 7.47
CA SER A 88 6.80 -17.08 8.27
C SER A 88 7.76 -17.99 7.52
N TYR A 89 8.50 -17.43 6.56
CA TYR A 89 9.58 -18.12 5.87
C TYR A 89 10.66 -18.58 6.86
N ALA A 90 10.97 -19.87 6.83
CA ALA A 90 11.90 -20.54 7.71
C ALA A 90 13.03 -21.26 6.93
N GLY A 91 13.21 -20.88 5.66
CA GLY A 91 14.20 -21.50 4.78
C GLY A 91 15.61 -20.92 4.92
N THR A 92 16.56 -21.57 4.24
CA THR A 92 17.97 -21.15 4.25
C THR A 92 18.17 -19.93 3.36
N ASN A 93 18.84 -18.90 3.87
CA ASN A 93 19.13 -17.69 3.11
C ASN A 93 20.56 -17.19 3.36
N SER A 94 21.22 -16.74 2.29
CA SER A 94 22.53 -16.08 2.36
C SER A 94 22.68 -15.05 1.24
N PRO A 95 22.92 -13.77 1.54
CA PRO A 95 22.99 -13.18 2.88
C PRO A 95 21.64 -13.21 3.61
N THR A 96 21.66 -12.90 4.92
CA THR A 96 20.42 -12.82 5.71
C THR A 96 19.44 -11.87 5.03
N TYR A 97 18.21 -12.32 4.83
CA TYR A 97 17.19 -11.45 4.23
C TYR A 97 16.83 -10.31 5.18
N VAL A 98 16.51 -9.16 4.60
CA VAL A 98 15.89 -8.05 5.33
C VAL A 98 14.39 -8.12 5.12
N ARG A 99 13.64 -8.08 6.21
CA ARG A 99 12.19 -7.88 6.15
C ARG A 99 11.91 -6.45 5.68
N GLY A 100 11.23 -6.31 4.56
CA GLY A 100 10.57 -5.06 4.20
C GLY A 100 9.13 -5.11 4.69
N ASP A 101 8.62 -4.01 5.21
CA ASP A 101 7.17 -3.88 5.36
C ASP A 101 6.57 -3.74 3.96
N VAL A 102 5.33 -4.20 3.79
CA VAL A 102 4.61 -3.89 2.55
C VAL A 102 4.45 -2.38 2.56
N GLY A 103 5.08 -1.70 1.61
CA GLY A 103 4.77 -0.29 1.35
C GLY A 103 3.25 -0.13 1.23
N PRO A 104 2.67 1.01 1.61
CA PRO A 104 1.22 1.18 1.76
C PRO A 104 0.47 0.59 0.56
N VAL A 105 -0.56 -0.21 0.86
CA VAL A 105 -1.44 -0.86 -0.13
C VAL A 105 -1.85 0.18 -1.16
N PHE A 106 -1.30 0.06 -2.36
CA PHE A 106 -1.49 1.04 -3.43
C PHE A 106 -2.97 1.14 -3.78
N ILE A 107 -3.54 2.31 -3.56
CA ILE A 107 -4.91 2.64 -3.93
C ILE A 107 -4.96 2.87 -5.45
N ALA A 108 -5.78 2.09 -6.16
CA ALA A 108 -5.85 2.10 -7.62
C ALA A 108 -6.88 3.12 -8.11
N GLY A 109 -6.50 4.40 -8.16
CA GLY A 109 -7.38 5.50 -8.60
C GLY A 109 -7.83 6.38 -7.43
N ALA A 110 -8.64 7.41 -7.72
CA ALA A 110 -9.16 8.27 -6.66
C ALA A 110 -10.11 7.49 -5.73
N PRO A 111 -10.13 7.80 -4.42
CA PRO A 111 -11.08 7.23 -3.48
C PRO A 111 -12.50 7.74 -3.77
N THR A 112 -13.47 6.83 -3.71
CA THR A 112 -14.88 7.15 -3.96
C THR A 112 -15.80 6.55 -2.90
N LEU A 113 -16.90 7.24 -2.62
CA LEU A 113 -17.96 6.83 -1.72
C LEU A 113 -19.30 7.01 -2.45
N ARG A 114 -20.18 6.02 -2.37
CA ARG A 114 -21.57 6.12 -2.84
C ARG A 114 -22.54 5.50 -1.84
N ILE A 115 -23.77 5.99 -1.82
CA ILE A 115 -24.89 5.26 -1.22
C ILE A 115 -25.34 4.21 -2.23
N ALA A 116 -25.33 2.94 -1.83
CA ALA A 116 -25.70 1.82 -2.69
C ALA A 116 -27.20 1.49 -2.57
N SER A 117 -27.76 1.54 -1.35
CA SER A 117 -29.18 1.35 -1.13
C SER A 117 -29.72 2.11 0.09
N VAL A 118 -31.02 2.39 0.05
CA VAL A 118 -31.81 3.02 1.12
C VAL A 118 -33.00 2.11 1.41
N ALA A 119 -33.11 1.60 2.64
CA ALA A 119 -34.15 0.65 3.04
C ALA A 119 -34.28 -0.57 2.10
N GLY A 120 -33.17 -1.04 1.52
CA GLY A 120 -33.15 -2.13 0.55
C GLY A 120 -33.44 -1.74 -0.90
N HIS A 121 -33.84 -0.49 -1.18
CA HIS A 121 -34.01 0.03 -2.53
C HIS A 121 -32.68 0.54 -3.09
N ALA A 122 -32.29 0.07 -4.27
CA ALA A 122 -31.05 0.49 -4.92
C ALA A 122 -31.09 1.98 -5.28
N VAL A 123 -30.00 2.68 -4.98
CA VAL A 123 -29.78 4.05 -5.44
C VAL A 123 -29.18 4.00 -6.87
N PRO A 124 -29.64 4.85 -7.80
CA PRO A 124 -29.03 4.99 -9.12
C PRO A 124 -27.52 5.25 -9.04
N ALA A 125 -26.77 4.72 -10.00
CA ALA A 125 -25.30 4.87 -10.04
C ALA A 125 -24.84 6.34 -10.09
N VAL A 126 -25.68 7.23 -10.65
CA VAL A 126 -25.46 8.68 -10.70
C VAL A 126 -26.67 9.37 -10.07
N PRO A 127 -26.65 9.64 -8.76
CA PRO A 127 -27.74 10.33 -8.07
C PRO A 127 -27.85 11.78 -8.53
N THR A 128 -29.07 12.25 -8.72
CA THR A 128 -29.42 13.61 -9.11
C THR A 128 -29.64 14.55 -7.91
N GLY A 129 -29.80 13.99 -6.72
CA GLY A 129 -30.16 14.69 -5.49
C GLY A 129 -31.67 14.88 -5.30
N SER A 130 -32.50 14.43 -6.26
CA SER A 130 -33.96 14.62 -6.24
C SER A 130 -34.67 13.38 -6.75
N ASN A 131 -35.52 12.76 -5.91
CA ASN A 131 -36.29 11.56 -6.25
C ASN A 131 -35.43 10.38 -6.76
N ASP A 132 -34.19 10.28 -6.28
CA ASP A 132 -33.29 9.16 -6.62
C ASP A 132 -33.78 7.83 -6.05
N VAL A 133 -34.47 7.88 -4.91
CA VAL A 133 -35.16 6.74 -4.28
C VAL A 133 -36.50 7.22 -3.74
N THR A 134 -37.56 6.47 -4.06
CA THR A 134 -38.89 6.66 -3.46
C THR A 134 -39.19 5.46 -2.57
N LEU A 135 -39.43 5.71 -1.30
CA LEU A 135 -39.78 4.68 -0.33
C LEU A 135 -41.30 4.53 -0.21
N PRO A 136 -41.83 3.30 -0.08
CA PRO A 136 -43.23 3.08 0.27
C PRO A 136 -43.61 3.75 1.59
N ALA A 137 -44.85 4.25 1.70
CA ALA A 137 -45.37 4.78 2.97
C ALA A 137 -45.40 3.74 4.12
N THR A 138 -45.27 2.46 3.79
CA THR A 138 -45.19 1.35 4.74
C THR A 138 -43.77 1.06 5.22
N THR A 139 -42.75 1.80 4.76
CA THR A 139 -41.38 1.64 5.25
C THR A 139 -41.33 2.03 6.73
N THR A 140 -40.85 1.10 7.56
CA THR A 140 -40.73 1.29 9.02
C THR A 140 -39.32 1.72 9.39
N ASP A 141 -39.21 2.73 10.24
CA ASP A 141 -37.94 3.12 10.85
C ASP A 141 -37.51 2.17 11.98
N PRO A 142 -36.20 2.06 12.26
CA PRO A 142 -35.10 2.69 11.51
C PRO A 142 -34.77 1.92 10.22
N VAL A 143 -34.36 2.65 9.18
CA VAL A 143 -34.00 2.06 7.90
C VAL A 143 -32.48 1.87 7.76
N SER A 144 -32.10 0.82 7.03
CA SER A 144 -30.71 0.56 6.69
C SER A 144 -30.28 1.35 5.44
N ILE A 145 -29.19 2.10 5.56
CA ILE A 145 -28.51 2.78 4.45
C ILE A 145 -27.19 2.06 4.21
N THR A 146 -26.98 1.56 3.01
CA THR A 146 -25.75 0.86 2.65
C THR A 146 -24.84 1.76 1.82
N PHE A 147 -23.54 1.69 2.10
CA PHE A 147 -22.50 2.42 1.41
C PHE A 147 -21.58 1.44 0.69
N GLU A 148 -21.14 1.86 -0.48
CA GLU A 148 -20.02 1.26 -1.18
C GLU A 148 -18.89 2.26 -1.28
N THR A 149 -17.68 1.76 -1.07
CA THR A 149 -16.45 2.52 -1.20
C THR A 149 -15.51 1.80 -2.15
N THR A 150 -14.79 2.58 -2.92
CA THR A 150 -13.65 2.10 -3.70
C THR A 150 -12.48 2.94 -3.25
N ASN A 151 -11.32 2.31 -3.10
CA ASN A 151 -10.09 3.00 -2.78
C ASN A 151 -10.11 3.71 -1.41
N VAL A 152 -10.94 3.26 -0.46
CA VAL A 152 -10.98 3.77 0.92
C VAL A 152 -10.50 2.67 1.86
N PRO A 153 -9.54 2.92 2.77
CA PRO A 153 -9.04 1.88 3.66
C PRO A 153 -10.16 1.34 4.58
N VAL A 154 -10.23 0.01 4.68
CA VAL A 154 -11.12 -0.68 5.63
C VAL A 154 -10.77 -0.27 7.07
N GLY A 155 -11.72 -0.37 8.00
CA GLY A 155 -11.55 0.10 9.38
C GLY A 155 -11.99 1.56 9.61
N ASN A 156 -12.04 2.39 8.56
CA ASN A 156 -12.64 3.74 8.65
C ASN A 156 -14.17 3.66 8.70
N THR A 157 -14.82 4.75 9.11
CA THR A 157 -16.28 4.85 9.19
C THR A 157 -16.81 5.86 8.17
N VAL A 158 -18.11 5.78 7.88
CA VAL A 158 -18.84 6.73 7.05
C VAL A 158 -19.79 7.51 7.94
N GLN A 159 -19.72 8.84 7.87
CA GLN A 159 -20.71 9.73 8.46
C GLN A 159 -21.83 9.96 7.44
N LEU A 160 -23.05 9.63 7.84
CA LEU A 160 -24.28 9.95 7.14
C LEU A 160 -24.90 11.19 7.76
N ARG A 161 -25.35 12.10 6.91
CA ARG A 161 -26.14 13.27 7.27
C ARG A 161 -27.41 13.30 6.44
N VAL A 162 -28.56 13.32 7.12
CA VAL A 162 -29.88 13.40 6.51
C VAL A 162 -30.39 14.82 6.65
N VAL A 163 -30.69 15.44 5.51
CA VAL A 163 -31.21 16.81 5.43
C VAL A 163 -32.64 16.73 4.92
N PRO A 164 -33.64 16.74 5.81
CA PRO A 164 -35.02 16.77 5.35
C PRO A 164 -35.35 18.13 4.73
N ALA A 165 -36.29 18.16 3.79
CA ALA A 165 -36.82 19.40 3.23
C ALA A 165 -37.45 20.29 4.31
N TYR A 166 -38.00 19.67 5.37
CA TYR A 166 -38.59 20.33 6.52
C TYR A 166 -38.13 19.64 7.81
N GLY A 167 -37.73 20.43 8.81
CA GLY A 167 -37.34 19.92 10.13
C GLY A 167 -35.83 19.91 10.37
N THR A 168 -35.40 19.12 11.34
CA THR A 168 -34.01 19.08 11.82
C THR A 168 -33.20 18.03 11.09
N THR A 169 -31.94 18.34 10.81
CA THR A 169 -30.99 17.38 10.26
C THR A 169 -30.61 16.32 11.28
N SER A 170 -30.45 15.07 10.84
CA SER A 170 -29.96 13.97 11.67
C SER A 170 -28.67 13.41 11.12
N GLU A 171 -27.83 12.84 11.99
CA GLU A 171 -26.55 12.26 11.62
C GLU A 171 -26.38 10.89 12.25
N ALA A 172 -25.66 10.00 11.56
CA ALA A 172 -25.26 8.71 12.08
C ALA A 172 -23.89 8.31 11.54
N ILE A 173 -23.15 7.53 12.32
CA ILE A 173 -21.82 7.01 11.94
C ILE A 173 -21.96 5.50 11.74
N SER A 174 -21.50 5.00 10.60
CA SER A 174 -21.50 3.57 10.33
C SER A 174 -20.51 2.83 11.25
N PRO A 175 -20.68 1.51 11.44
CA PRO A 175 -19.57 0.65 11.82
C PRO A 175 -18.42 0.76 10.80
N ALA A 176 -17.26 0.18 11.15
CA ALA A 176 -16.10 0.15 10.28
C ALA A 176 -16.42 -0.46 8.91
N ILE A 177 -15.88 0.15 7.85
CA ILE A 177 -15.90 -0.37 6.49
C ILE A 177 -15.23 -1.74 6.49
N THR A 178 -15.91 -2.72 5.89
CA THR A 178 -15.47 -4.11 5.75
C THR A 178 -15.21 -4.45 4.28
N GLY A 179 -14.66 -5.64 4.01
CA GLY A 179 -14.30 -6.07 2.65
C GLY A 179 -12.83 -5.80 2.34
N SER A 180 -12.56 -5.09 1.24
CA SER A 180 -11.20 -4.72 0.82
C SER A 180 -11.11 -3.24 0.48
N THR A 181 -9.91 -2.66 0.48
CA THR A 181 -9.71 -1.27 0.06
C THR A 181 -10.21 -1.01 -1.38
N ALA A 182 -10.11 -1.99 -2.28
CA ALA A 182 -10.59 -1.86 -3.65
C ALA A 182 -12.12 -1.91 -3.77
N ALA A 183 -12.80 -2.58 -2.83
CA ALA A 183 -14.25 -2.73 -2.78
C ALA A 183 -14.68 -2.93 -1.32
N GLY A 184 -15.02 -1.83 -0.66
CA GLY A 184 -15.40 -1.78 0.74
C GLY A 184 -16.88 -1.49 0.92
N THR A 185 -17.48 -2.04 1.97
CA THR A 185 -18.90 -1.84 2.30
C THR A 185 -19.10 -1.45 3.76
N ALA A 186 -20.09 -0.60 4.01
CA ALA A 186 -20.56 -0.23 5.35
C ALA A 186 -22.08 -0.04 5.34
N ALA A 187 -22.74 -0.20 6.48
CA ALA A 187 -24.17 0.05 6.59
C ALA A 187 -24.47 0.78 7.90
N VAL A 188 -25.40 1.72 7.88
CA VAL A 188 -25.85 2.45 9.06
C VAL A 188 -27.37 2.39 9.16
N SER A 189 -27.88 2.33 10.39
CA SER A 189 -29.31 2.39 10.67
C SER A 189 -29.67 3.80 11.13
N ILE A 190 -30.67 4.42 10.50
CA ILE A 190 -31.10 5.79 10.83
C ILE A 190 -32.62 5.92 10.68
N VAL A 191 -33.22 6.83 11.45
CA VAL A 191 -34.61 7.25 11.30
C VAL A 191 -34.68 8.30 10.19
N LEU A 192 -35.47 8.06 9.14
CA LEU A 192 -35.69 9.05 8.09
C LEU A 192 -36.91 9.92 8.44
N PRO A 193 -36.79 11.26 8.42
CA PRO A 193 -37.95 12.13 8.55
C PRO A 193 -38.97 11.86 7.43
N GLN A 194 -40.26 12.02 7.76
CA GLN A 194 -41.33 11.92 6.77
C GLN A 194 -41.20 13.03 5.71
N GLY A 195 -41.36 12.65 4.45
CA GLY A 195 -41.24 13.55 3.30
C GLY A 195 -39.86 13.56 2.64
N PRO A 196 -39.64 14.45 1.65
CA PRO A 196 -38.40 14.48 0.88
C PRO A 196 -37.19 14.79 1.77
N SER A 197 -36.12 14.01 1.60
CA SER A 197 -34.85 14.21 2.30
C SER A 197 -33.67 14.01 1.36
N THR A 198 -32.64 14.82 1.52
CA THR A 198 -31.36 14.66 0.84
C THR A 198 -30.37 13.98 1.77
N LEU A 199 -29.78 12.87 1.31
CA LEU A 199 -28.77 12.14 2.06
C LEU A 199 -27.38 12.58 1.60
N GLN A 200 -26.52 12.88 2.57
CA GLN A 200 -25.12 13.23 2.37
C GLN A 200 -24.26 12.20 3.09
N ALA A 201 -23.17 11.76 2.49
CA ALA A 201 -22.23 10.85 3.13
C ALA A 201 -20.80 11.35 2.96
N THR A 202 -19.99 11.19 3.99
CA THR A 202 -18.58 11.56 3.99
C THR A 202 -17.77 10.56 4.80
N THR A 203 -16.58 10.25 4.33
CA THR A 203 -15.57 9.51 5.10
C THR A 203 -14.25 10.26 5.04
N THR A 204 -13.51 10.22 6.15
CA THR A 204 -12.17 10.84 6.24
C THR A 204 -11.21 9.82 6.81
N TYR A 205 -10.04 9.70 6.19
CA TYR A 205 -8.97 8.84 6.67
C TYR A 205 -7.62 9.56 6.61
N THR A 206 -6.67 9.10 7.42
CA THR A 206 -5.34 9.70 7.51
C THR A 206 -4.29 8.73 7.01
N VAL A 207 -3.43 9.19 6.12
CA VAL A 207 -2.21 8.51 5.68
C VAL A 207 -1.03 9.17 6.36
N ILE A 208 -0.31 8.41 7.19
CA ILE A 208 0.90 8.90 7.85
C ILE A 208 2.03 8.86 6.83
N VAL A 209 2.67 10.00 6.52
CA VAL A 209 3.71 10.05 5.49
C VAL A 209 4.94 9.22 5.86
N ALA A 210 5.20 9.04 7.15
CA ALA A 210 6.28 8.17 7.62
C ALA A 210 6.11 6.69 7.24
N SER A 211 4.89 6.23 6.91
CA SER A 211 4.68 4.86 6.40
C SER A 211 4.96 4.73 4.89
N ILE A 212 5.18 5.84 4.18
CA ILE A 212 5.49 5.85 2.75
C ILE A 212 7.00 5.63 2.57
N GLU A 213 7.40 4.52 1.96
CA GLU A 213 8.82 4.23 1.71
C GLU A 213 9.41 4.99 0.49
N ASP A 214 8.56 5.58 -0.37
CA ASP A 214 8.99 6.31 -1.56
C ASP A 214 9.52 7.70 -1.21
N ARG A 215 10.85 7.80 -1.06
CA ARG A 215 11.55 9.06 -0.79
C ARG A 215 11.31 10.13 -1.85
N LYS A 216 11.12 9.76 -3.13
CA LYS A 216 10.85 10.74 -4.19
C LYS A 216 9.43 11.30 -4.07
N LEU A 217 8.47 10.47 -3.66
CA LEU A 217 7.12 10.92 -3.37
C LEU A 217 7.11 11.87 -2.17
N ILE A 218 7.80 11.54 -1.08
CA ILE A 218 7.92 12.42 0.10
C ILE A 218 8.44 13.82 -0.29
N GLU A 219 9.48 13.88 -1.13
CA GLU A 219 10.02 15.16 -1.61
C GLU A 219 9.00 15.94 -2.47
N LYS A 220 8.25 15.25 -3.34
CA LYS A 220 7.17 15.88 -4.12
C LYS A 220 6.05 16.42 -3.22
N LEU A 221 5.62 15.67 -2.20
CA LEU A 221 4.64 16.12 -1.22
C LEU A 221 5.13 17.35 -0.46
N SER A 222 6.41 17.36 -0.08
CA SER A 222 7.04 18.53 0.55
C SER A 222 6.98 19.77 -0.35
N ARG A 223 7.28 19.64 -1.65
CA ARG A 223 7.16 20.76 -2.61
C ARG A 223 5.73 21.31 -2.69
N LEU A 224 4.72 20.44 -2.68
CA LEU A 224 3.31 20.87 -2.65
C LEU A 224 2.95 21.60 -1.35
N ALA A 225 3.61 21.25 -0.24
CA ALA A 225 3.48 21.90 1.06
C ALA A 225 4.49 23.05 1.28
N GLN A 226 4.87 23.78 0.22
CA GLN A 226 5.82 24.90 0.27
C GLN A 226 7.18 24.55 0.90
N ASN A 227 7.70 23.35 0.60
CA ASN A 227 8.92 22.76 1.17
C ASN A 227 8.86 22.49 2.69
N GLY A 228 7.66 22.47 3.28
CA GLY A 228 7.46 21.95 4.63
C GLY A 228 7.58 20.43 4.67
N ARG A 229 7.99 19.87 5.81
CA ARG A 229 8.01 18.42 6.01
C ARG A 229 6.57 17.94 6.28
N VAL A 230 6.00 17.20 5.34
CA VAL A 230 4.65 16.62 5.50
C VAL A 230 4.70 15.45 6.47
N GLU A 231 3.87 15.48 7.51
CA GLU A 231 3.74 14.44 8.51
C GLU A 231 2.60 13.46 8.17
N LYS A 232 1.46 14.01 7.74
CA LYS A 232 0.28 13.23 7.39
C LYS A 232 -0.51 13.87 6.26
N VAL A 233 -1.25 13.03 5.55
CA VAL A 233 -2.23 13.43 4.54
C VAL A 233 -3.60 13.01 5.03
N GLU A 234 -4.49 13.96 5.22
CA GLU A 234 -5.89 13.68 5.50
C GLU A 234 -6.64 13.68 4.17
N VAL A 235 -7.39 12.61 3.91
CA VAL A 235 -8.19 12.46 2.69
C VAL A 235 -9.65 12.43 3.08
N THR A 236 -10.44 13.30 2.46
CA THR A 236 -11.89 13.39 2.65
C THR A 236 -12.58 12.99 1.35
N VAL A 237 -13.51 12.05 1.47
CA VAL A 237 -14.28 11.50 0.35
C VAL A 237 -15.75 11.77 0.63
N ALA A 238 -16.42 12.48 -0.27
CA ALA A 238 -17.84 12.78 -0.19
C ALA A 238 -18.58 12.16 -1.39
N LEU A 239 -19.91 12.08 -1.32
CA LEU A 239 -20.75 11.58 -2.43
C LEU A 239 -20.59 12.36 -3.73
N GLN A 240 -20.28 13.65 -3.63
CA GLN A 240 -20.20 14.60 -4.73
C GLN A 240 -18.97 15.49 -4.57
N GLY A 241 -18.42 15.99 -5.68
CA GLY A 241 -17.34 17.00 -5.66
C GLY A 241 -15.91 16.46 -5.65
N GLY A 242 -15.72 15.16 -5.88
CA GLY A 242 -14.39 14.52 -5.90
C GLY A 242 -13.76 14.41 -4.52
N ALA A 243 -12.70 13.60 -4.42
CA ALA A 243 -11.95 13.47 -3.19
C ALA A 243 -11.07 14.72 -2.97
N ARG A 244 -10.99 15.16 -1.71
CA ARG A 244 -10.11 16.26 -1.30
C ARG A 244 -9.04 15.75 -0.38
N ALA A 245 -7.89 16.40 -0.40
CA ALA A 245 -6.79 16.06 0.47
C ALA A 245 -6.23 17.30 1.17
N ARG A 246 -5.69 17.07 2.36
CA ARG A 246 -5.04 18.08 3.18
C ARG A 246 -3.68 17.57 3.62
N LEU A 247 -2.63 18.19 3.12
CA LEU A 247 -1.27 17.93 3.59
C LEU A 247 -1.07 18.67 4.91
N ILE A 248 -0.66 17.95 5.95
CA ILE A 248 -0.36 18.53 7.26
C ILE A 248 1.13 18.34 7.52
N THR A 249 1.82 19.47 7.72
CA THR A 249 3.24 19.48 8.05
C THR A 249 3.47 19.22 9.53
N ASP A 250 4.70 18.84 9.88
CA ASP A 250 5.16 18.71 11.27
C ASP A 250 5.00 20.00 12.10
N SER A 251 5.03 21.16 11.44
CA SER A 251 4.72 22.47 12.04
C SER A 251 3.23 22.74 12.28
N GLY A 252 2.35 21.81 11.88
CA GLY A 252 0.89 21.95 11.97
C GLY A 252 0.24 22.74 10.84
N LYS A 253 1.02 23.31 9.90
CA LYS A 253 0.46 23.99 8.72
C LYS A 253 -0.27 22.99 7.82
N ALA A 254 -1.45 23.39 7.35
CA ALA A 254 -2.30 22.59 6.49
C ALA A 254 -2.43 23.21 5.10
N PHE A 255 -2.33 22.37 4.07
CA PHE A 255 -2.48 22.77 2.67
C PHE A 255 -3.57 21.91 2.02
N GLU A 256 -4.70 22.53 1.71
CA GLU A 256 -5.80 21.86 1.02
C GLU A 256 -5.57 21.82 -0.49
N MET A 257 -5.91 20.70 -1.10
CA MET A 257 -5.82 20.50 -2.54
C MET A 257 -6.79 19.42 -3.03
N PRO A 258 -7.14 19.44 -4.34
CA PRO A 258 -7.80 18.32 -4.97
C PRO A 258 -6.94 17.04 -4.86
N TYR A 259 -7.57 15.88 -4.66
CA TYR A 259 -6.84 14.60 -4.61
C TYR A 259 -6.09 14.33 -5.92
N GLU A 260 -6.58 14.86 -7.04
CA GLU A 260 -5.95 14.78 -8.36
C GLU A 260 -4.56 15.43 -8.39
N ALA A 261 -4.33 16.49 -7.62
CA ALA A 261 -3.01 17.11 -7.51
C ALA A 261 -2.02 16.17 -6.80
N LEU A 262 -2.49 15.43 -5.79
CA LEU A 262 -1.69 14.41 -5.11
C LEU A 262 -1.45 13.21 -6.03
N SER A 263 -2.47 12.73 -6.74
CA SER A 263 -2.33 11.60 -7.64
C SER A 263 -1.36 11.87 -8.79
N ALA A 264 -1.31 13.10 -9.29
CA ALA A 264 -0.35 13.54 -10.32
C ALA A 264 1.11 13.44 -9.87
N VAL A 265 1.39 13.62 -8.57
CA VAL A 265 2.75 13.42 -8.01
C VAL A 265 3.06 11.97 -7.66
N GLY A 266 2.09 11.07 -7.81
CA GLY A 266 2.20 9.64 -7.55
C GLY A 266 1.65 9.21 -6.19
N PHE A 267 0.98 10.09 -5.44
CA PHE A 267 0.32 9.73 -4.20
C PHE A 267 -0.89 8.84 -4.48
N ARG A 268 -0.99 7.75 -3.73
CA ARG A 268 -2.08 6.78 -3.78
C ARG A 268 -2.39 6.37 -2.35
N GLY A 269 -3.02 7.30 -1.64
CA GLY A 269 -3.40 7.16 -0.24
C GLY A 269 -4.79 6.63 -0.08
#